data_AF-A0A4Q5QN90-F1
#
_entry.id   AF-A0A4Q5QN90-F1
#
_cell.length_a   1.000
_cell.length_b   1.000
_cell.length_c   1.000
_cell.angle_alpha   90.00
_cell.angle_beta   90.00
_cell.angle_gamma   90.00
#
_symmetry.space_group_name_H-M   'P 1'
#
loop_
_entity.id
_entity.type
_entity.pdbx_description
1 polymer ?
#
loop_
_entity_poly.entity_id
_entity_poly.type
_entity_poly.pdbx_seq_one_letter_code
_entity_poly.pdbx_strand_id
1 'polypeptide(L)'
;MAERATEVPRYVDSLYPEDFDFDPLRANDATAWFTMFALAVFHTLGRTQEEQAQAFIRRAEADGWWSDLADLATSADQQAWIDRLEEWSDPSAGEQFFISWRRCLVDLYAIARFLPEFIRIVRSLPAIIRAEGDVSLRGLARPSQSAIIAAMGINAATIDKSMGMGFNWLIRELVRNGVYPAADRHLMHRYCWSASRRVRRLLRCADLRIGPPGDMDLSGEEFDEIVASIGLPDALFGGDLDLPLQLIARRDYRGDLVACLTAAGIDPAVLGPLDEDE
;
A
#
# COMPACT_ATOMS: atom_id res chain seq x y z
N MET A 1 24.15 4.98 8.53
CA MET A 1 22.83 5.58 8.28
C MET A 1 22.69 5.79 6.81
N ALA A 2 21.83 4.99 6.18
CA ALA A 2 21.51 5.15 4.78
C ALA A 2 20.83 6.52 4.57
N GLU A 3 21.39 7.35 3.70
CA GLU A 3 20.90 8.72 3.52
C GLU A 3 19.56 8.71 2.79
N ARG A 4 18.60 9.50 3.27
CA ARG A 4 17.26 9.67 2.64
C ARG A 4 17.36 9.91 1.12
N ALA A 5 18.37 10.66 0.70
CA ALA A 5 18.63 11.00 -0.70
C ALA A 5 18.98 9.79 -1.58
N THR A 6 19.41 8.68 -0.99
CA THR A 6 19.74 7.43 -1.68
C THR A 6 18.62 6.41 -1.56
N GLU A 7 18.04 6.27 -0.37
CA GLU A 7 17.11 5.16 -0.10
C GLU A 7 15.70 5.40 -0.62
N VAL A 8 15.23 6.65 -0.64
CA VAL A 8 13.91 6.95 -1.20
C VAL A 8 13.90 6.70 -2.71
N PRO A 9 14.88 7.18 -3.51
CA PRO A 9 14.97 6.81 -4.93
C PRO A 9 15.06 5.30 -5.16
N ARG A 10 15.93 4.60 -4.42
CA ARG A 10 16.05 3.14 -4.53
C ARG A 10 14.72 2.41 -4.27
N TYR A 11 13.97 2.87 -3.27
CA TYR A 11 12.64 2.35 -2.97
C TYR A 11 11.66 2.59 -4.13
N VAL A 12 11.62 3.81 -4.67
CA VAL A 12 10.76 4.17 -5.82
C VAL A 12 11.11 3.31 -7.04
N ASP A 13 12.40 3.19 -7.36
CA ASP A 13 12.90 2.43 -8.50
C ASP A 13 12.61 0.93 -8.39
N SER A 14 12.53 0.38 -7.17
CA SER A 14 12.16 -1.02 -6.95
C SER A 14 10.67 -1.31 -7.11
N LEU A 15 9.81 -0.30 -6.91
CA LEU A 15 8.38 -0.51 -6.71
C LEU A 15 7.54 -0.13 -7.92
N TYR A 16 7.80 1.04 -8.51
CA TYR A 16 6.99 1.58 -9.58
C TYR A 16 7.57 1.22 -10.95
N PRO A 17 6.76 0.93 -11.97
CA PRO A 17 7.24 0.87 -13.35
C PRO A 17 8.04 2.12 -13.74
N GLU A 18 9.02 1.99 -14.65
CA GLU A 18 10.02 3.03 -14.94
C GLU A 18 9.40 4.37 -15.38
N ASP A 19 8.27 4.31 -16.09
CA ASP A 19 7.55 5.49 -16.60
C ASP A 19 6.34 5.89 -15.74
N PHE A 20 6.21 5.33 -14.53
CA PHE A 20 5.09 5.64 -13.65
C PHE A 20 5.21 7.05 -13.05
N ASP A 21 4.15 7.84 -13.19
CA ASP A 21 4.04 9.19 -12.64
C ASP A 21 2.78 9.31 -11.77
N PHE A 22 2.83 10.17 -10.76
CA PHE A 22 1.72 10.54 -9.90
C PHE A 22 0.86 11.68 -10.47
N ASP A 23 1.35 12.45 -11.43
CA ASP A 23 0.60 13.51 -12.11
C ASP A 23 -0.72 13.01 -12.74
N PRO A 24 -0.73 11.88 -13.49
CA PRO A 24 -1.96 11.28 -14.02
C PRO A 24 -3.02 10.94 -12.96
N LEU A 25 -2.62 10.61 -11.71
CA LEU A 25 -3.58 10.34 -10.63
C LEU A 25 -4.43 11.57 -10.31
N ARG A 26 -3.85 12.78 -10.41
CA ARG A 26 -4.59 14.04 -10.19
C ARG A 26 -5.66 14.26 -11.26
N ALA A 27 -5.36 13.82 -12.48
CA ALA A 27 -6.28 13.83 -13.63
C ALA A 27 -7.28 12.66 -13.65
N ASN A 28 -7.24 11.76 -12.65
CA ASN A 28 -8.03 10.52 -12.61
C ASN A 28 -7.76 9.57 -13.78
N ASP A 29 -6.51 9.48 -14.21
CA ASP A 29 -6.11 8.45 -15.18
C ASP A 29 -6.36 7.05 -14.61
N ALA A 30 -7.09 6.23 -15.37
CA ALA A 30 -7.53 4.92 -14.93
C ALA A 30 -6.35 3.96 -14.74
N THR A 31 -5.39 3.96 -15.66
CA THR A 31 -4.24 3.05 -15.60
C THR A 31 -3.33 3.37 -14.41
N ALA A 32 -3.07 4.66 -14.15
CA ALA A 32 -2.30 5.07 -13.00
C ALA A 32 -2.99 4.68 -11.68
N TRP A 33 -4.29 4.92 -11.54
CA TRP A 33 -5.04 4.56 -10.34
C TRP A 33 -5.10 3.04 -10.16
N PHE A 34 -5.39 2.29 -11.22
CA PHE A 34 -5.40 0.83 -11.20
C PHE A 34 -4.05 0.28 -10.75
N THR A 35 -2.95 0.84 -11.25
CA THR A 35 -1.58 0.46 -10.87
C THR A 35 -1.34 0.68 -9.38
N MET A 36 -1.77 1.82 -8.83
CA MET A 36 -1.66 2.09 -7.38
C MET A 36 -2.46 1.10 -6.53
N PHE A 37 -3.69 0.77 -6.94
CA PHE A 37 -4.49 -0.24 -6.23
C PHE A 37 -3.88 -1.64 -6.35
N ALA A 38 -3.34 -2.01 -7.52
CA ALA A 38 -2.68 -3.29 -7.70
C ALA A 38 -1.44 -3.43 -6.83
N LEU A 39 -0.58 -2.40 -6.77
CA LEU A 39 0.57 -2.37 -5.87
C LEU A 39 0.15 -2.47 -4.40
N ALA A 40 -0.97 -1.83 -4.01
CA ALA A 40 -1.53 -1.96 -2.67
C ALA A 40 -1.98 -3.40 -2.36
N VAL A 41 -2.60 -4.09 -3.32
CA VAL A 41 -2.91 -5.52 -3.17
C VAL A 41 -1.64 -6.35 -3.05
N PHE A 42 -0.63 -6.09 -3.88
CA PHE A 42 0.65 -6.82 -3.84
C PHE A 42 1.42 -6.60 -2.55
N HIS A 43 1.25 -5.45 -1.91
CA HIS A 43 1.79 -5.19 -0.56
C HIS A 43 1.27 -6.14 0.52
N THR A 44 0.17 -6.86 0.27
CA THR A 44 -0.34 -7.89 1.19
C THR A 44 0.25 -9.28 0.94
N LEU A 45 1.00 -9.46 -0.16
CA LEU A 45 1.65 -10.72 -0.50
C LEU A 45 2.89 -10.92 0.38
N GLY A 46 2.84 -11.88 1.30
CA GLY A 46 4.03 -12.29 2.05
C GLY A 46 5.05 -13.00 1.14
N ARG A 47 6.34 -12.92 1.49
CA ARG A 47 7.44 -13.58 0.77
C ARG A 47 7.60 -13.10 -0.67
N THR A 48 7.41 -11.82 -0.89
CA THR A 48 7.60 -11.18 -2.19
C THR A 48 8.46 -9.93 -2.05
N GLN A 49 9.21 -9.62 -3.10
CA GLN A 49 10.02 -8.40 -3.20
C GLN A 49 9.31 -7.38 -4.09
N GLU A 50 9.52 -6.09 -3.84
CA GLU A 50 8.92 -5.01 -4.63
C GLU A 50 9.26 -5.14 -6.12
N GLU A 51 10.50 -5.54 -6.44
CA GLU A 51 10.99 -5.72 -7.82
C GLU A 51 10.21 -6.81 -8.56
N GLN A 52 9.69 -7.81 -7.86
CA GLN A 52 8.89 -8.88 -8.47
C GLN A 52 7.49 -8.37 -8.83
N ALA A 53 6.90 -7.51 -7.99
CA ALA A 53 5.63 -6.86 -8.27
C ALA A 53 5.76 -5.89 -9.45
N GLN A 54 6.83 -5.09 -9.46
CA GLN A 54 7.18 -4.22 -10.57
C GLN A 54 7.37 -5.02 -11.87
N ALA A 55 8.12 -6.13 -11.84
CA ALA A 55 8.33 -6.99 -13.00
C ALA A 55 7.04 -7.62 -13.54
N PHE A 56 6.10 -7.98 -12.65
CA PHE A 56 4.77 -8.47 -13.05
C PHE A 56 4.00 -7.40 -13.82
N ILE A 57 3.95 -6.17 -13.30
CA ILE A 57 3.25 -5.04 -13.96
C ILE A 57 3.89 -4.71 -15.30
N ARG A 58 5.23 -4.58 -15.36
CA ARG A 58 5.95 -4.32 -16.62
C ARG A 58 5.64 -5.39 -17.68
N ARG A 59 5.57 -6.66 -17.26
CA ARG A 59 5.20 -7.75 -18.16
C ARG A 59 3.76 -7.60 -18.64
N ALA A 60 2.85 -7.25 -17.74
CA ALA A 60 1.45 -7.02 -18.06
C ALA A 60 1.23 -5.88 -19.06
N GLU A 61 1.96 -4.78 -18.88
CA GLU A 61 1.96 -3.62 -19.78
C GLU A 61 2.53 -3.99 -21.15
N ALA A 62 3.66 -4.70 -21.19
CA ALA A 62 4.26 -5.17 -22.44
C ALA A 62 3.35 -6.14 -23.22
N ASP A 63 2.57 -6.95 -22.51
CA ASP A 63 1.59 -7.87 -23.08
C ASP A 63 0.23 -7.18 -23.41
N GLY A 64 0.11 -5.87 -23.16
CA GLY A 64 -1.00 -4.99 -23.57
C GLY A 64 -2.26 -5.03 -22.71
N TRP A 65 -2.40 -5.99 -21.80
CA TRP A 65 -3.66 -6.19 -21.07
C TRP A 65 -3.80 -5.36 -19.80
N TRP A 66 -2.75 -4.68 -19.36
CA TRP A 66 -2.80 -3.87 -18.15
C TRP A 66 -3.75 -2.66 -18.29
N SER A 67 -3.63 -1.93 -19.40
CA SER A 67 -4.54 -0.83 -19.74
C SER A 67 -5.95 -1.32 -20.01
N ASP A 68 -6.10 -2.46 -20.69
CA ASP A 68 -7.41 -3.06 -20.99
C ASP A 68 -8.18 -3.38 -19.70
N LEU A 69 -7.46 -3.87 -18.68
CA LEU A 69 -8.03 -4.05 -17.35
C LEU A 69 -8.38 -2.72 -16.70
N ALA A 70 -7.47 -1.75 -16.69
CA ALA A 70 -7.73 -0.46 -16.05
C ALA A 70 -8.98 0.23 -16.61
N ASP A 71 -9.27 0.05 -17.90
CA ASP A 71 -10.43 0.64 -18.59
C ASP A 71 -11.71 -0.20 -18.47
N LEU A 72 -11.67 -1.35 -17.78
CA LEU A 72 -12.77 -2.31 -17.68
C LEU A 72 -14.07 -1.70 -17.15
N ALA A 73 -14.01 -0.71 -16.25
CA ALA A 73 -15.20 -0.01 -15.75
C ALA A 73 -15.97 0.75 -16.84
N THR A 74 -15.28 1.14 -17.92
CA THR A 74 -15.85 1.86 -19.06
C THR A 74 -16.08 0.96 -20.28
N SER A 75 -15.44 -0.22 -20.30
CA SER A 75 -15.63 -1.22 -21.35
C SER A 75 -16.94 -2.01 -21.14
N ALA A 76 -17.73 -2.15 -22.21
CA ALA A 76 -18.85 -3.09 -22.24
C ALA A 76 -18.38 -4.54 -22.46
N ASP A 77 -17.14 -4.72 -22.93
CA ASP A 77 -16.58 -6.01 -23.29
C ASP A 77 -15.59 -6.49 -22.21
N GLN A 78 -15.89 -7.66 -21.66
CA GLN A 78 -15.07 -8.33 -20.64
C GLN A 78 -14.24 -9.47 -21.25
N GLN A 79 -14.35 -9.68 -22.56
CA GLN A 79 -13.71 -10.78 -23.26
C GLN A 79 -12.19 -10.72 -23.14
N ALA A 80 -11.59 -9.52 -23.22
CA ALA A 80 -10.15 -9.35 -23.04
C ALA A 80 -9.62 -9.93 -21.72
N TRP A 81 -10.42 -9.86 -20.64
CA TRP A 81 -10.08 -10.47 -19.37
C TRP A 81 -10.20 -11.99 -19.40
N ILE A 82 -11.28 -12.50 -19.99
CA ILE A 82 -11.51 -13.96 -20.11
C ILE A 82 -10.42 -14.59 -20.97
N ASP A 83 -10.08 -13.99 -22.11
CA ASP A 83 -9.02 -14.44 -23.01
C ASP A 83 -7.68 -14.53 -22.27
N ARG A 84 -7.41 -13.57 -21.37
CA ARG A 84 -6.19 -13.58 -20.55
C ARG A 84 -6.19 -14.71 -19.52
N LEU A 85 -7.33 -14.99 -18.89
CA LEU A 85 -7.47 -16.14 -18.00
C LEU A 85 -7.28 -17.46 -18.74
N GLU A 86 -7.82 -17.56 -19.96
CA GLU A 86 -7.66 -18.74 -20.82
C GLU A 86 -6.18 -18.95 -21.19
N GLU A 87 -5.48 -17.92 -21.68
CA GLU A 87 -4.05 -17.98 -22.02
C GLU A 87 -3.18 -18.44 -20.85
N TRP A 88 -3.46 -17.95 -19.63
CA TRP A 88 -2.69 -18.35 -18.45
C TRP A 88 -3.01 -19.73 -17.91
N SER A 89 -4.19 -20.25 -18.22
CA SER A 89 -4.59 -21.61 -17.89
C SER A 89 -4.11 -22.62 -18.93
N ASP A 90 -3.55 -22.16 -20.06
CA ASP A 90 -3.09 -23.03 -21.15
C ASP A 90 -1.97 -23.96 -20.66
N PRO A 91 -2.10 -25.30 -20.85
CA PRO A 91 -1.09 -26.26 -20.43
C PRO A 91 0.29 -26.09 -21.08
N SER A 92 0.35 -25.35 -22.20
CA SER A 92 1.57 -25.03 -22.94
C SER A 92 2.18 -23.68 -22.55
N ALA A 93 1.47 -22.85 -21.78
CA ALA A 93 2.09 -21.73 -21.08
C ALA A 93 3.13 -22.33 -20.13
N GLY A 94 4.42 -22.02 -20.37
CA GLY A 94 5.55 -22.64 -19.68
C GLY A 94 5.61 -22.41 -18.16
N GLU A 95 6.81 -22.29 -17.58
CA GLU A 95 6.98 -22.06 -16.14
C GLU A 95 5.99 -21.00 -15.62
N GLN A 96 5.31 -21.34 -14.51
CA GLN A 96 4.30 -20.49 -13.89
C GLN A 96 4.99 -19.30 -13.19
N PHE A 97 5.46 -18.33 -13.98
CA PHE A 97 5.99 -17.08 -13.46
C PHE A 97 4.86 -16.30 -12.76
N PHE A 98 5.21 -15.68 -11.63
CA PHE A 98 4.32 -14.79 -10.87
C PHE A 98 3.06 -15.44 -10.28
N ILE A 99 3.11 -16.72 -9.85
CA ILE A 99 1.95 -17.41 -9.22
C ILE A 99 1.27 -16.57 -8.13
N SER A 100 2.04 -15.92 -7.25
CA SER A 100 1.48 -15.10 -6.16
C SER A 100 0.61 -13.96 -6.69
N TRP A 101 1.07 -13.24 -7.71
CA TRP A 101 0.32 -12.15 -8.35
C TRP A 101 -0.85 -12.67 -9.18
N ARG A 102 -0.69 -13.81 -9.86
CA ARG A 102 -1.80 -14.46 -10.57
C ARG A 102 -2.95 -14.86 -9.64
N ARG A 103 -2.68 -15.15 -8.37
CA ARG A 103 -3.75 -15.43 -7.40
C ARG A 103 -4.59 -14.19 -7.03
N CYS A 104 -4.05 -13.00 -7.20
CA CYS A 104 -4.75 -11.73 -6.96
C CYS A 104 -5.65 -11.30 -8.13
N LEU A 105 -5.69 -12.04 -9.24
CA LEU A 105 -6.40 -11.63 -10.45
C LEU A 105 -7.89 -11.35 -10.24
N VAL A 106 -8.56 -12.14 -9.40
CA VAL A 106 -9.96 -11.89 -9.04
C VAL A 106 -10.10 -10.57 -8.27
N ASP A 107 -9.17 -10.27 -7.37
CA ASP A 107 -9.13 -9.01 -6.64
C ASP A 107 -8.88 -7.83 -7.58
N LEU A 108 -7.91 -7.96 -8.49
CA LEU A 108 -7.59 -6.96 -9.49
C LEU A 108 -8.78 -6.71 -10.42
N TYR A 109 -9.47 -7.75 -10.87
CA TYR A 109 -10.69 -7.62 -11.66
C TYR A 109 -11.80 -6.87 -10.91
N ALA A 110 -12.00 -7.19 -9.62
CA ALA A 110 -12.99 -6.49 -8.80
C ALA A 110 -12.63 -5.00 -8.64
N ILE A 111 -11.36 -4.69 -8.43
CA ILE A 111 -10.85 -3.31 -8.39
C ILE A 111 -11.10 -2.62 -9.73
N ALA A 112 -10.69 -3.23 -10.84
CA ALA A 112 -10.77 -2.63 -12.16
C ALA A 112 -12.21 -2.34 -12.59
N ARG A 113 -13.12 -3.28 -12.30
CA ARG A 113 -14.55 -3.15 -12.61
C ARG A 113 -15.24 -2.00 -11.86
N PHE A 114 -14.81 -1.72 -10.63
CA PHE A 114 -15.36 -0.66 -9.77
C PHE A 114 -14.33 0.45 -9.49
N LEU A 115 -13.40 0.64 -10.43
CA LEU A 115 -12.27 1.55 -10.25
C LEU A 115 -12.74 3.00 -10.00
N PRO A 116 -13.71 3.56 -10.76
CA PRO A 116 -14.21 4.91 -10.50
C PRO A 116 -14.76 5.10 -9.09
N GLU A 117 -15.42 4.08 -8.54
CA GLU A 117 -15.96 4.07 -7.18
C GLU A 117 -14.83 4.08 -6.15
N PHE A 118 -13.83 3.23 -6.29
CA PHE A 118 -12.69 3.19 -5.37
C PHE A 118 -11.88 4.48 -5.41
N ILE A 119 -11.65 5.06 -6.60
CA ILE A 119 -11.04 6.39 -6.75
C ILE A 119 -11.87 7.43 -5.98
N ARG A 120 -13.20 7.41 -6.11
CA ARG A 120 -14.09 8.35 -5.41
C ARG A 120 -13.98 8.21 -3.89
N ILE A 121 -13.90 6.99 -3.36
CA ILE A 121 -13.70 6.72 -1.93
C ILE A 121 -12.39 7.35 -1.45
N VAL A 122 -11.28 7.00 -2.10
CA VAL A 122 -9.94 7.46 -1.69
C VAL A 122 -9.84 8.99 -1.76
N ARG A 123 -10.29 9.59 -2.87
CA ARG A 123 -10.27 11.06 -3.02
C ARG A 123 -11.18 11.80 -2.04
N SER A 124 -12.28 11.16 -1.62
CA SER A 124 -13.22 11.78 -0.67
C SER A 124 -12.80 11.60 0.79
N LEU A 125 -11.76 10.81 1.07
CA LEU A 125 -11.33 10.50 2.43
C LEU A 125 -11.12 11.76 3.30
N PRO A 126 -10.47 12.85 2.84
CA PRO A 126 -10.37 14.08 3.64
C PRO A 126 -11.72 14.73 3.97
N ALA A 127 -12.68 14.68 3.05
CA ALA A 127 -14.02 15.23 3.29
C ALA A 127 -14.82 14.33 4.25
N ILE A 128 -14.69 13.02 4.12
CA ILE A 128 -15.28 12.03 5.02
C ILE A 128 -14.76 12.25 6.45
N ILE A 129 -13.45 12.38 6.64
CA ILE A 129 -12.84 12.59 7.97
C ILE A 129 -13.30 13.90 8.60
N ARG A 130 -13.47 14.97 7.83
CA ARG A 130 -14.01 16.23 8.37
C ARG A 130 -15.45 16.10 8.85
N ALA A 131 -16.25 15.26 8.20
CA ALA A 131 -17.66 15.09 8.53
C ALA A 131 -17.86 14.09 9.68
N GLU A 132 -17.14 12.97 9.65
CA GLU A 132 -17.37 11.81 10.51
C GLU A 132 -16.33 11.67 11.64
N GLY A 133 -15.21 12.41 11.56
CA GLY A 133 -14.06 12.23 12.43
C GLY A 133 -13.19 11.04 12.00
N ASP A 134 -12.67 10.30 12.98
CA ASP A 134 -11.88 9.10 12.70
C ASP A 134 -12.76 8.00 12.08
N VAL A 135 -12.39 7.56 10.88
CA VAL A 135 -13.07 6.49 10.14
C VAL A 135 -12.22 5.24 10.02
N SER A 136 -12.88 4.08 9.92
CA SER A 136 -12.24 2.78 9.65
C SER A 136 -11.97 2.60 8.15
N LEU A 137 -10.70 2.42 7.77
CA LEU A 137 -10.33 2.10 6.38
C LEU A 137 -10.89 0.74 5.97
N ARG A 138 -10.94 -0.23 6.90
CA ARG A 138 -11.58 -1.52 6.63
C ARG A 138 -13.05 -1.34 6.28
N GLY A 139 -13.76 -0.46 7.00
CA GLY A 139 -15.13 -0.09 6.71
C GLY A 139 -15.29 0.51 5.31
N LEU A 140 -14.39 1.44 4.93
CA LEU A 140 -14.40 2.05 3.60
C LEU A 140 -14.07 1.06 2.48
N ALA A 141 -13.23 0.06 2.74
CA ALA A 141 -12.92 -1.04 1.83
C ALA A 141 -14.05 -2.09 1.72
N ARG A 142 -15.16 -1.89 2.42
CA ARG A 142 -16.42 -2.67 2.29
C ARG A 142 -17.58 -1.76 1.86
N PRO A 143 -17.59 -1.23 0.63
CA PRO A 143 -18.59 -0.27 0.17
C PRO A 143 -20.03 -0.72 0.42
N SER A 144 -20.33 -1.98 0.10
CA SER A 144 -21.66 -2.59 0.28
C SER A 144 -22.13 -2.71 1.74
N GLN A 145 -21.25 -2.52 2.71
CA GLN A 145 -21.51 -2.68 4.15
C GLN A 145 -21.27 -1.40 4.95
N SER A 146 -20.87 -0.30 4.30
CA SER A 146 -20.54 0.95 4.97
C SER A 146 -21.64 1.98 4.79
N ALA A 147 -22.19 2.46 5.91
CA ALA A 147 -23.21 3.52 5.90
C ALA A 147 -22.68 4.84 5.29
N ILE A 148 -21.40 5.16 5.55
CA ILE A 148 -20.73 6.34 4.99
C ILE A 148 -20.69 6.24 3.45
N ILE A 149 -20.27 5.09 2.93
CA ILE A 149 -20.14 4.87 1.49
C ILE A 149 -21.52 4.76 0.82
N ALA A 150 -22.49 4.14 1.48
CA ALA A 150 -23.87 4.10 1.01
C ALA A 150 -24.49 5.50 0.90
N ALA A 151 -24.22 6.41 1.86
CA ALA A 151 -24.65 7.80 1.81
C ALA A 151 -24.05 8.57 0.62
N MET A 152 -22.89 8.16 0.13
CA MET A 152 -22.28 8.69 -1.09
C MET A 152 -22.90 8.09 -2.37
N GLY A 153 -23.83 7.14 -2.28
CA GLY A 153 -24.41 6.46 -3.44
C GLY A 153 -23.42 5.57 -4.19
N ILE A 154 -22.43 5.01 -3.50
CA ILE A 154 -21.45 4.07 -4.07
C ILE A 154 -21.93 2.64 -3.85
N ASN A 155 -21.92 1.82 -4.89
CA ASN A 155 -22.17 0.38 -4.82
C ASN A 155 -21.04 -0.37 -5.54
N ALA A 156 -20.07 -0.87 -4.78
CA ALA A 156 -18.87 -1.52 -5.28
C ALA A 156 -18.55 -2.79 -4.50
N ALA A 157 -17.69 -3.63 -5.07
CA ALA A 157 -17.21 -4.85 -4.43
C ALA A 157 -16.47 -4.56 -3.12
N THR A 158 -16.47 -5.55 -2.22
CA THR A 158 -15.66 -5.53 -1.01
C THR A 158 -14.22 -5.95 -1.35
N ILE A 159 -13.23 -5.16 -0.91
CA ILE A 159 -11.81 -5.38 -1.18
C ILE A 159 -10.93 -5.33 0.09
N ASP A 160 -11.53 -5.32 1.28
CA ASP A 160 -10.81 -5.14 2.55
C ASP A 160 -9.75 -6.21 2.82
N LYS A 161 -10.03 -7.47 2.45
CA LYS A 161 -9.08 -8.58 2.60
C LYS A 161 -7.94 -8.49 1.60
N SER A 162 -8.25 -8.07 0.37
CA SER A 162 -7.29 -7.95 -0.72
C SER A 162 -6.36 -6.76 -0.50
N MET A 163 -6.88 -5.67 0.07
CA MET A 163 -6.12 -4.45 0.34
C MET A 163 -5.34 -4.51 1.64
N GLY A 164 -5.88 -5.10 2.71
CA GLY A 164 -5.19 -5.20 4.00
C GLY A 164 -4.49 -3.89 4.43
N MET A 165 -3.29 -4.01 5.00
CA MET A 165 -2.43 -2.84 5.31
C MET A 165 -1.90 -2.12 4.05
N GLY A 166 -2.02 -2.75 2.87
CA GLY A 166 -1.77 -2.10 1.58
C GLY A 166 -2.64 -0.86 1.36
N PHE A 167 -3.79 -0.74 2.03
CA PHE A 167 -4.57 0.49 1.99
C PHE A 167 -3.86 1.66 2.70
N ASN A 168 -3.21 1.41 3.84
CA ASN A 168 -2.39 2.43 4.50
C ASN A 168 -1.19 2.82 3.64
N TRP A 169 -0.54 1.82 3.02
CA TRP A 169 0.52 2.05 2.06
C TRP A 169 0.06 2.96 0.91
N LEU A 170 -1.10 2.67 0.31
CA LEU A 170 -1.67 3.49 -0.76
C LEU A 170 -1.83 4.94 -0.30
N ILE A 171 -2.45 5.16 0.86
CA ILE A 171 -2.67 6.53 1.38
C ILE A 171 -1.34 7.22 1.64
N ARG A 172 -0.35 6.53 2.21
CA ARG A 172 1.01 7.05 2.44
C ARG A 172 1.64 7.54 1.15
N GLU A 173 1.62 6.75 0.09
CA GLU A 173 2.24 7.13 -1.19
C GLU A 173 1.51 8.29 -1.85
N LEU A 174 0.18 8.35 -1.75
CA LEU A 174 -0.60 9.49 -2.23
C LEU A 174 -0.28 10.79 -1.46
N VAL A 175 0.01 10.70 -0.15
CA VAL A 175 0.43 11.85 0.66
C VAL A 175 1.86 12.27 0.31
N ARG A 176 2.81 11.32 0.28
CA ARG A 176 4.24 11.55 -0.04
C ARG A 176 4.41 12.24 -1.38
N ASN A 177 3.66 11.80 -2.38
CA ASN A 177 3.73 12.31 -3.76
C ASN A 177 2.74 13.47 -4.01
N GLY A 178 2.04 13.95 -2.98
CA GLY A 178 1.22 15.15 -3.05
C GLY A 178 0.01 15.03 -3.97
N VAL A 179 -0.58 13.85 -4.09
CA VAL A 179 -1.87 13.64 -4.78
C VAL A 179 -2.99 14.28 -3.98
N TYR A 180 -2.93 14.18 -2.65
CA TYR A 180 -3.80 14.97 -1.77
C TYR A 180 -3.37 16.45 -1.73
N PRO A 181 -4.33 17.40 -1.77
CA PRO A 181 -4.05 18.82 -1.61
C PRO A 181 -3.29 19.10 -0.31
N ALA A 182 -2.37 20.08 -0.33
CA ALA A 182 -1.54 20.41 0.84
C ALA A 182 -2.36 20.71 2.11
N ALA A 183 -3.53 21.34 1.96
CA ALA A 183 -4.45 21.64 3.05
C ALA A 183 -5.05 20.38 3.72
N ASP A 184 -5.04 19.24 3.03
CA ASP A 184 -5.73 18.01 3.45
C ASP A 184 -4.76 16.95 3.95
N ARG A 185 -3.46 17.05 3.62
CA ARG A 185 -2.45 16.02 3.95
C ARG A 185 -2.40 15.68 5.44
N HIS A 186 -2.52 16.68 6.31
CA HIS A 186 -2.48 16.47 7.76
C HIS A 186 -3.60 15.56 8.27
N LEU A 187 -4.77 15.57 7.62
CA LEU A 187 -5.89 14.67 7.94
C LEU A 187 -5.56 13.22 7.61
N MET A 188 -4.65 12.99 6.66
CA MET A 188 -4.28 11.65 6.20
C MET A 188 -3.18 11.00 7.03
N HIS A 189 -2.41 11.76 7.83
CA HIS A 189 -1.21 11.24 8.50
C HIS A 189 -1.50 10.00 9.37
N ARG A 190 -2.65 9.99 10.08
CA ARG A 190 -3.10 8.86 10.92
C ARG A 190 -3.41 7.59 10.12
N TYR A 191 -3.52 7.68 8.80
CA TYR A 191 -3.86 6.57 7.90
C TYR A 191 -2.68 6.04 7.10
N CYS A 192 -1.52 6.70 7.20
CA CYS A 192 -0.34 6.40 6.38
C CYS A 192 0.62 5.36 6.98
N TRP A 193 0.22 4.73 8.09
CA TRP A 193 1.07 3.81 8.83
C TRP A 193 0.64 2.38 8.56
N SER A 194 1.44 1.69 7.75
CA SER A 194 1.25 0.29 7.41
C SER A 194 2.14 -0.56 8.31
N ALA A 195 1.91 -0.61 9.63
CA ALA A 195 2.82 -1.30 10.54
C ALA A 195 2.82 -2.83 10.32
N SER A 196 3.67 -3.23 9.38
CA SER A 196 4.09 -4.59 9.12
C SER A 196 4.56 -5.24 10.40
N ARG A 197 4.53 -6.58 10.47
CA ARG A 197 4.96 -7.32 11.66
C ARG A 197 6.35 -6.89 12.14
N ARG A 198 7.25 -6.59 11.19
CA ARG A 198 8.62 -6.15 11.42
C ARG A 198 8.68 -4.75 12.03
N VAL A 199 7.93 -3.79 11.49
CA VAL A 199 7.83 -2.44 12.08
C VAL A 199 7.21 -2.51 13.47
N ARG A 200 6.13 -3.26 13.67
CA ARG A 200 5.56 -3.43 15.03
C ARG A 200 6.56 -4.04 16.00
N ARG A 201 7.37 -5.01 15.55
CA ARG A 201 8.44 -5.61 16.38
C ARG A 201 9.47 -4.56 16.77
N LEU A 202 9.92 -3.75 15.81
CA LEU A 202 10.84 -2.64 16.05
C LEU A 202 10.26 -1.65 17.07
N LEU A 203 9.02 -1.21 16.88
CA LEU A 203 8.36 -0.27 17.79
C LEU A 203 8.22 -0.82 19.21
N ARG A 204 7.91 -2.12 19.37
CA ARG A 204 7.91 -2.78 20.68
C ARG A 204 9.29 -2.87 21.33
N CYS A 205 10.35 -3.00 20.55
CA CYS A 205 11.72 -2.95 21.09
C CYS A 205 12.04 -1.57 21.67
N ALA A 206 11.41 -0.52 21.13
CA ALA A 206 11.48 0.84 21.63
C ALA A 206 10.44 1.16 22.73
N ASP A 207 9.85 0.14 23.36
CA ASP A 207 8.87 0.25 24.45
C ASP A 207 7.57 0.99 24.07
N LEU A 208 7.24 1.06 22.78
CA LEU A 208 5.96 1.62 22.31
C LEU A 208 4.83 0.61 22.48
N ARG A 209 3.65 1.11 22.89
CA ARG A 209 2.47 0.30 23.20
C ARG A 209 1.69 -0.13 21.96
N ILE A 210 2.32 -0.96 21.14
CA ILE A 210 1.73 -1.45 19.89
C ILE A 210 1.13 -2.85 20.10
N GLY A 211 -0.20 -2.98 19.99
CA GLY A 211 -0.94 -4.25 20.17
C GLY A 211 -0.66 -5.32 19.08
N PRO A 212 -1.15 -6.57 19.21
CA PRO A 212 -1.11 -7.59 18.14
C PRO A 212 -2.52 -7.88 17.52
N PRO A 213 -2.63 -8.48 16.30
CA PRO A 213 -1.79 -8.40 15.10
C PRO A 213 -2.07 -7.14 14.25
N GLY A 214 -1.28 -6.94 13.18
CA GLY A 214 -1.42 -5.76 12.30
C GLY A 214 -2.75 -5.70 11.55
N ASP A 215 -3.32 -4.51 11.50
CA ASP A 215 -4.63 -4.21 10.93
C ASP A 215 -4.59 -2.78 10.37
N MET A 216 -5.27 -2.53 9.25
CA MET A 216 -5.26 -1.21 8.61
C MET A 216 -5.87 -0.11 9.49
N ASP A 217 -6.76 -0.48 10.40
CA ASP A 217 -7.41 0.44 11.32
C ASP A 217 -6.53 0.78 12.55
N LEU A 218 -5.41 0.09 12.77
CA LEU A 218 -4.49 0.38 13.88
C LEU A 218 -3.46 1.48 13.57
N SER A 219 -3.40 1.92 12.30
CA SER A 219 -2.51 2.99 11.83
C SER A 219 -2.61 4.28 12.67
N GLY A 220 -3.82 4.64 13.11
CA GLY A 220 -4.04 5.84 13.91
C GLY A 220 -3.43 5.75 15.30
N GLU A 221 -3.66 4.63 15.99
CA GLU A 221 -3.09 4.36 17.32
C GLU A 221 -1.56 4.33 17.28
N GLU A 222 -0.98 3.71 16.24
CA GLU A 222 0.46 3.67 16.04
C GLU A 222 1.07 5.05 15.83
N PHE A 223 0.44 5.85 14.98
CA PHE A 223 0.88 7.21 14.74
C PHE A 223 0.81 8.06 16.00
N ASP A 224 -0.27 7.93 16.78
CA ASP A 224 -0.45 8.69 18.01
C ASP A 224 0.60 8.33 19.08
N GLU A 225 0.93 7.05 19.23
CA GLU A 225 2.01 6.60 20.13
C GLU A 225 3.39 7.16 19.72
N ILE A 226 3.66 7.23 18.41
CA ILE A 226 4.92 7.78 17.90
C ILE A 226 4.96 9.29 18.08
N VAL A 227 3.87 10.00 17.78
CA VAL A 227 3.74 11.44 18.04
C VAL A 227 3.91 11.73 19.53
N ALA A 228 3.36 10.91 20.42
CA ALA A 228 3.54 11.05 21.85
C ALA A 228 5.01 10.84 22.30
N SER A 229 5.76 10.00 21.59
CA SER A 229 7.15 9.67 21.90
C SER A 229 8.15 10.72 21.40
N ILE A 230 8.02 11.16 20.14
CA ILE A 230 9.04 12.01 19.46
C ILE A 230 8.49 13.35 18.96
N GLY A 231 7.19 13.63 19.16
CA GLY A 231 6.56 14.84 18.67
C GLY A 231 6.17 14.77 17.19
N LEU A 232 5.18 15.58 16.81
CA LEU A 232 4.59 15.53 15.48
C LEU A 232 5.60 15.80 14.35
N PRO A 233 6.45 16.84 14.37
CA PRO A 233 7.35 17.13 13.24
C PRO A 233 8.29 15.95 12.91
N ASP A 234 8.81 15.28 13.94
CA ASP A 234 9.74 14.17 13.78
C ASP A 234 9.01 12.86 13.41
N ALA A 235 7.78 12.68 13.91
CA ALA A 235 6.90 11.56 13.53
C ALA A 235 6.49 11.56 12.05
N LEU A 236 6.65 12.68 11.34
CA LEU A 236 6.43 12.72 9.88
C LEU A 236 7.64 12.21 9.08
N PHE A 237 8.79 12.03 9.71
CA PHE A 237 10.05 11.62 9.07
C PHE A 237 10.35 12.41 7.79
N GLY A 238 10.30 13.75 7.87
CA GLY A 238 10.53 14.61 6.70
C GLY A 238 9.49 14.47 5.59
N GLY A 239 8.28 14.00 5.93
CA GLY A 239 7.19 13.73 4.99
C GLY A 239 7.16 12.31 4.45
N ASP A 240 8.13 11.47 4.83
CA ASP A 240 8.20 10.07 4.39
C ASP A 240 7.31 9.12 5.20
N LEU A 241 6.78 9.61 6.34
CA LEU A 241 5.87 8.89 7.24
C LEU A 241 6.53 7.59 7.72
N ASP A 242 5.85 6.45 7.67
CA ASP A 242 6.38 5.20 8.19
C ASP A 242 7.47 4.55 7.31
N LEU A 243 7.73 5.08 6.09
CA LEU A 243 8.64 4.45 5.13
C LEU A 243 10.05 4.20 5.72
N PRO A 244 10.70 5.13 6.43
CA PRO A 244 12.03 4.87 6.98
C PRO A 244 12.04 3.70 7.96
N LEU A 245 10.95 3.49 8.70
CA LEU A 245 10.80 2.34 9.60
C LEU A 245 10.59 1.04 8.82
N GLN A 246 9.84 1.08 7.70
CA GLN A 246 9.71 -0.07 6.80
C GLN A 246 11.06 -0.46 6.20
N LEU A 247 11.87 0.52 5.78
CA LEU A 247 13.18 0.31 5.17
C LEU A 247 14.22 -0.18 6.18
N ILE A 248 14.39 0.49 7.32
CA ILE A 248 15.40 0.09 8.32
C ILE A 248 15.10 -1.29 8.92
N ALA A 249 13.83 -1.70 8.91
CA ALA A 249 13.44 -3.05 9.32
C ALA A 249 13.77 -4.13 8.27
N ARG A 250 14.28 -3.75 7.08
CA ARG A 250 14.75 -4.71 6.06
C ARG A 250 16.05 -5.39 6.43
N ARG A 251 16.18 -6.63 5.96
CA ARG A 251 17.36 -7.48 6.18
C ARG A 251 18.64 -6.77 5.74
N ASP A 252 18.58 -6.09 4.60
CA ASP A 252 19.71 -5.37 4.00
C ASP A 252 20.25 -4.27 4.92
N TYR A 253 19.41 -3.69 5.79
CA TYR A 253 19.81 -2.67 6.76
C TYR A 253 19.97 -3.23 8.18
N ARG A 254 20.10 -4.55 8.37
CA ARG A 254 20.27 -5.14 9.72
C ARG A 254 21.45 -4.52 10.46
N GLY A 255 22.55 -4.23 9.77
CA GLY A 255 23.72 -3.58 10.36
C GLY A 255 23.41 -2.18 10.89
N ASP A 256 22.76 -1.34 10.07
CA ASP A 256 22.32 0.00 10.48
C ASP A 256 21.30 -0.06 11.63
N LEU A 257 20.34 -0.99 11.57
CA LEU A 257 19.35 -1.16 12.62
C LEU A 257 19.99 -1.53 13.97
N VAL A 258 20.94 -2.47 13.96
CA VAL A 258 21.70 -2.86 15.16
C VAL A 258 22.46 -1.67 15.73
N ALA A 259 23.08 -0.86 14.88
CA ALA A 259 23.77 0.35 15.30
C ALA A 259 22.81 1.36 15.96
N CYS A 260 21.62 1.57 15.38
CA CYS A 260 20.59 2.45 15.95
C CYS A 260 20.13 1.97 17.33
N LEU A 261 19.81 0.68 17.49
CA LEU A 261 19.39 0.12 18.77
C LEU A 261 20.49 0.24 19.83
N THR A 262 21.74 -0.08 19.46
CA THR A 262 22.89 0.03 20.37
C THR A 262 23.09 1.47 20.82
N ALA A 263 22.99 2.45 19.90
CA ALA A 263 23.08 3.86 20.22
C ALA A 263 21.94 4.33 21.14
N ALA A 264 20.76 3.73 21.03
CA ALA A 264 19.61 3.97 21.90
C ALA A 264 19.68 3.19 23.24
N GLY A 265 20.74 2.41 23.49
CA GLY A 265 20.86 1.58 24.69
C GLY A 265 19.93 0.36 24.72
N ILE A 266 19.37 -0.04 23.57
CA ILE A 266 18.50 -1.19 23.42
C ILE A 266 19.34 -2.39 22.98
N ASP A 267 19.22 -3.52 23.68
CA ASP A 267 19.90 -4.76 23.30
C ASP A 267 19.39 -5.27 21.94
N PRO A 268 20.23 -5.34 20.89
CA PRO A 268 19.83 -5.82 19.59
C PRO A 268 19.34 -7.28 19.60
N ALA A 269 19.66 -8.07 20.64
CA ALA A 269 19.15 -9.43 20.80
C ALA A 269 17.61 -9.51 20.88
N VAL A 270 16.94 -8.42 21.29
CA VAL A 270 15.47 -8.32 21.37
C VAL A 270 14.82 -8.42 19.98
N LEU A 271 15.55 -8.08 18.91
CA LEU A 271 15.11 -8.28 17.54
C LEU A 271 15.04 -9.75 17.13
N GLY A 272 15.53 -10.70 17.95
CA GLY A 272 15.60 -12.13 17.66
C GLY A 272 16.14 -12.48 16.25
N PRO A 273 15.85 -13.69 15.74
CA PRO A 273 16.09 -13.98 14.33
C PRO A 273 15.17 -13.08 13.49
N LEU A 274 15.72 -12.48 12.43
CA LEU A 274 14.88 -12.04 11.33
C LEU A 274 14.40 -13.33 10.68
N ASP A 275 13.08 -13.49 10.55
CA ASP A 275 12.53 -14.61 9.79
C ASP A 275 13.23 -14.64 8.42
N GLU A 276 13.76 -15.81 8.05
CA GLU A 276 14.64 -15.93 6.88
C GLU A 276 13.93 -15.58 5.57
N ASP A 277 12.59 -15.65 5.57
CA ASP A 277 11.72 -15.53 4.40
C ASP A 277 10.39 -14.85 4.74
N GLU A 278 10.37 -13.51 4.83
CA GLU A 278 9.17 -12.67 4.64
C GLU A 278 9.42 -11.57 3.62
#